data_AF-A0A182PEG4-F1
#
_entry.id   AF-A0A182PEG4-F1
#
_cell.length_a   1.000
_cell.length_b   1.000
_cell.length_c   1.000
_cell.angle_alpha   90.00
_cell.angle_beta   90.00
_cell.angle_gamma   90.00
#
_symmetry.space_group_name_H-M   'P 1'
#
loop_
_entity.id
_entity.type
_entity.pdbx_description
1 polymer ?
#
loop_
_entity_poly.entity_id
_entity_poly.type
_entity_poly.pdbx_seq_one_letter_code
_entity_poly.pdbx_strand_id
1 'polypeptide(L)'
;MDEDQEFRDMVWKKMQENGSLIEMKAHLRAVLDEMLVNSDDPPSTAEERDPEAPLDSQTLAYELMMEALQVMNLNYTRNYLKKESGEKGQPLKREQLAKHVGLDTARLPNEEPLLVALLNKMRHQSEPLAAAGDGGRDSVPDVPTEA
;
A
#
# COMPACT_ATOMS: atom_id res chain seq x y z
N MET A 1 -38.52 4.58 -31.97
CA MET A 1 -37.11 4.55 -32.43
C MET A 1 -36.22 5.35 -31.48
N ASP A 2 -36.67 6.49 -30.94
CA ASP A 2 -35.90 7.31 -29.99
C ASP A 2 -35.85 6.74 -28.56
N GLU A 3 -36.91 6.05 -28.11
CA GLU A 3 -36.97 5.43 -26.78
C GLU A 3 -35.85 4.40 -26.54
N ASP A 4 -35.51 3.59 -27.55
CA ASP A 4 -34.40 2.62 -27.46
C ASP A 4 -33.04 3.29 -27.45
N GLN A 5 -32.94 4.49 -28.05
CA GLN A 5 -31.71 5.29 -28.04
C GLN A 5 -31.51 5.93 -26.67
N GLU A 6 -32.55 6.54 -26.11
CA GLU A 6 -32.53 7.12 -24.76
C GLU A 6 -32.24 6.06 -23.69
N PHE A 7 -32.81 4.86 -23.82
CA PHE A 7 -32.53 3.75 -22.91
C PHE A 7 -31.05 3.34 -22.97
N ARG A 8 -30.48 3.24 -24.18
CA ARG A 8 -29.05 2.92 -24.36
C ARG A 8 -28.14 3.99 -23.76
N ASP A 9 -28.46 5.26 -23.98
CA ASP A 9 -27.68 6.38 -23.45
C ASP A 9 -27.78 6.45 -21.91
N MET A 10 -28.94 6.14 -21.35
CA MET A 10 -29.15 6.07 -19.91
C MET A 10 -28.33 4.93 -19.27
N VAL A 11 -28.38 3.73 -19.85
CA VAL A 11 -27.59 2.59 -19.38
C VAL A 11 -26.09 2.90 -19.48
N TRP A 12 -25.65 3.47 -20.61
CA TRP A 12 -24.27 3.86 -20.82
C TRP A 12 -23.78 4.86 -19.76
N LYS A 13 -24.57 5.92 -19.52
CA LYS A 13 -24.26 6.93 -18.51
C LYS A 13 -24.19 6.32 -17.10
N LYS A 14 -25.15 5.47 -16.74
CA LYS A 14 -25.17 4.78 -15.43
C LYS A 14 -23.96 3.86 -15.24
N MET A 15 -23.54 3.17 -16.30
CA MET A 15 -22.35 2.30 -16.27
C MET A 15 -21.05 3.10 -16.19
N GLN A 16 -21.01 4.32 -16.74
CA GLN A 16 -19.89 5.25 -16.54
C GLN A 16 -19.85 5.78 -15.11
N GLU A 17 -20.98 6.25 -14.58
CA GLU A 17 -21.10 6.80 -13.23
C GLU A 17 -20.75 5.79 -12.14
N ASN A 18 -21.20 4.55 -12.29
CA ASN A 18 -20.92 3.47 -11.33
C ASN A 18 -19.52 2.86 -11.49
N GLY A 19 -18.71 3.30 -12.47
CA GLY A 19 -17.37 2.77 -12.73
C GLY A 19 -17.33 1.40 -13.42
N SER A 20 -18.47 0.71 -13.59
CA SER A 20 -18.53 -0.63 -14.21
C SER A 20 -17.96 -0.66 -15.64
N LEU A 21 -18.11 0.43 -16.41
CA LEU A 21 -17.52 0.51 -17.75
C LEU A 21 -15.98 0.56 -17.71
N ILE A 22 -15.42 1.22 -16.71
CA ILE A 22 -13.97 1.29 -16.51
C ILE A 22 -13.44 -0.07 -16.08
N GLU A 23 -14.15 -0.74 -15.17
CA GLU A 23 -13.81 -2.09 -14.69
C GLU A 23 -13.80 -3.12 -15.83
N MET A 24 -14.84 -3.15 -16.67
CA MET A 24 -14.87 -4.04 -17.84
C MET A 24 -13.76 -3.73 -18.85
N LYS A 25 -13.48 -2.44 -19.13
CA LYS A 25 -12.38 -2.05 -20.03
C LYS A 25 -11.02 -2.50 -19.49
N ALA A 26 -10.83 -2.33 -18.18
CA ALA A 26 -9.62 -2.77 -17.49
C ALA A 26 -9.47 -4.30 -17.57
N HIS A 27 -10.54 -5.04 -17.32
CA HIS A 27 -10.53 -6.50 -17.41
C HIS A 27 -10.21 -7.00 -18.83
N LEU A 28 -10.84 -6.42 -19.87
CA LEU A 28 -10.57 -6.76 -21.26
C LEU A 28 -9.12 -6.49 -21.66
N ARG A 29 -8.53 -5.36 -21.21
CA ARG A 29 -7.11 -5.07 -21.44
C ARG A 29 -6.20 -6.09 -20.78
N ALA A 30 -6.51 -6.48 -19.53
CA ALA A 30 -5.72 -7.47 -18.81
C ALA A 30 -5.71 -8.83 -19.53
N VAL A 31 -6.87 -9.29 -19.99
CA VAL A 31 -7.01 -10.55 -20.75
C VAL A 31 -6.30 -10.48 -22.09
N LEU A 32 -6.44 -9.37 -22.82
CA LEU A 32 -5.76 -9.19 -24.12
C LEU A 32 -4.24 -9.20 -23.96
N ASP A 33 -3.71 -8.50 -22.96
CA ASP A 33 -2.28 -8.51 -22.68
C ASP A 33 -1.80 -9.92 -22.30
N GLU A 34 -2.56 -10.67 -21.51
CA GLU A 34 -2.22 -12.04 -21.14
C GLU A 34 -2.15 -12.95 -22.37
N MET A 35 -3.13 -12.85 -23.29
CA MET A 35 -3.12 -13.59 -24.54
C MET A 35 -1.93 -13.21 -25.44
N LEU A 36 -1.58 -11.93 -25.50
CA LEU A 36 -0.45 -11.43 -26.29
C LEU A 36 0.90 -11.86 -25.70
N VAL A 37 1.06 -11.80 -24.38
CA VAL A 37 2.31 -12.20 -23.68
C VAL A 37 2.51 -13.72 -23.72
N ASN A 38 1.44 -14.51 -23.61
CA ASN A 38 1.50 -15.98 -23.70
C ASN A 38 1.85 -16.50 -25.11
N SER A 39 1.98 -15.62 -26.11
CA SER A 39 2.31 -16.00 -27.48
C SER A 39 3.83 -16.07 -27.74
N ASP A 40 4.67 -15.42 -26.92
CA ASP A 40 6.10 -15.22 -27.28
C ASP A 40 7.14 -15.42 -26.14
N ASP A 41 6.77 -15.66 -24.88
CA ASP A 41 7.76 -15.77 -23.79
C ASP A 41 7.94 -17.21 -23.23
N PRO A 42 9.17 -17.75 -23.18
CA PRO A 42 9.47 -18.96 -22.41
C PRO A 42 9.33 -18.68 -20.90
N PRO A 43 9.10 -19.72 -20.06
CA PRO A 43 8.88 -19.54 -18.63
C PRO A 43 10.07 -18.84 -17.98
N SER A 44 9.85 -17.59 -17.56
CA SER A 44 10.83 -16.80 -16.85
C SER A 44 11.22 -17.53 -15.57
N THR A 45 12.50 -17.91 -15.45
CA THR A 45 13.08 -18.43 -14.21
C THR A 45 13.05 -17.31 -13.18
N ALA A 46 11.98 -17.26 -12.39
CA ALA A 46 11.90 -16.40 -11.22
C ALA A 46 13.08 -16.75 -10.32
N GLU A 47 14.00 -15.82 -10.13
CA GLU A 47 15.10 -15.98 -9.18
C GLU A 47 14.49 -16.04 -7.77
N GLU A 48 14.71 -17.15 -7.06
CA GLU A 48 14.34 -17.27 -5.65
C GLU A 48 15.10 -16.21 -4.86
N ARG A 49 14.37 -15.18 -4.41
CA ARG A 49 14.95 -14.09 -3.63
C ARG A 49 15.14 -14.57 -2.20
N ASP A 50 16.36 -14.45 -1.67
CA ASP A 50 16.64 -14.70 -0.26
C ASP A 50 15.80 -13.75 0.60
N PRO A 51 14.86 -14.26 1.43
CA PRO A 51 13.94 -13.43 2.20
C PRO A 51 14.63 -12.65 3.34
N GLU A 52 15.86 -13.01 3.72
CA GLU A 52 16.63 -12.32 4.75
C GLU A 52 17.65 -11.33 4.19
N ALA A 53 17.82 -11.29 2.87
CA ALA A 53 18.69 -10.32 2.23
C ALA A 53 18.15 -8.88 2.45
N PRO A 54 19.01 -7.91 2.76
CA PRO A 54 18.60 -6.52 2.88
C PRO A 54 18.04 -6.02 1.54
N LEU A 55 16.83 -5.48 1.58
CA LEU A 55 16.19 -4.88 0.41
C LEU A 55 16.68 -3.45 0.23
N ASP A 56 16.89 -3.06 -1.02
CA ASP A 56 17.02 -1.63 -1.32
C ASP A 56 15.69 -0.91 -1.01
N SER A 57 15.77 0.40 -0.80
CA SER A 57 14.61 1.21 -0.41
C SER A 57 13.53 1.27 -1.49
N GLN A 58 13.91 1.14 -2.77
CA GLN A 58 12.99 1.21 -3.90
C GLN A 58 12.17 -0.07 -4.01
N THR A 59 12.81 -1.24 -3.96
CA THR A 59 12.12 -2.53 -3.93
C THR A 59 11.30 -2.65 -2.65
N LEU A 60 11.79 -2.21 -1.49
CA LEU A 60 10.98 -2.24 -0.27
C LEU A 60 9.69 -1.41 -0.42
N ALA A 61 9.78 -0.20 -0.98
CA ALA A 61 8.63 0.64 -1.24
C ALA A 61 7.67 0.00 -2.26
N TYR A 62 8.20 -0.63 -3.30
CA TYR A 62 7.42 -1.36 -4.29
C TYR A 62 6.66 -2.53 -3.66
N GLU A 63 7.32 -3.39 -2.89
CA GLU A 63 6.71 -4.54 -2.21
C GLU A 63 5.61 -4.09 -1.22
N LEU A 64 5.84 -3.01 -0.46
CA LEU A 64 4.82 -2.41 0.43
C LEU A 64 3.62 -1.88 -0.34
N MET A 65 3.84 -1.28 -1.51
CA MET A 65 2.76 -0.82 -2.38
C MET A 65 1.98 -2.00 -2.98
N MET A 66 2.67 -3.04 -3.44
CA MET A 66 2.03 -4.26 -3.98
C MET A 66 1.18 -4.97 -2.94
N GLU A 67 1.67 -5.03 -1.70
CA GLU A 67 0.95 -5.55 -0.53
C GLU A 67 -0.31 -4.71 -0.23
N ALA A 68 -0.19 -3.38 -0.20
CA ALA A 68 -1.33 -2.51 0.04
C ALA A 68 -2.41 -2.64 -1.04
N LEU A 69 -2.01 -2.68 -2.31
CA LEU A 69 -2.93 -2.89 -3.43
C LEU A 69 -3.64 -4.24 -3.34
N GLN A 70 -2.95 -5.29 -2.86
CA GLN A 70 -3.55 -6.59 -2.64
C GLN A 70 -4.61 -6.55 -1.52
N VAL A 71 -4.30 -5.94 -0.37
CA VAL A 71 -5.23 -5.82 0.76
C VAL A 71 -6.47 -5.00 0.40
N MET A 72 -6.28 -3.92 -0.36
CA MET A 72 -7.37 -3.07 -0.86
C MET A 72 -8.14 -3.67 -2.04
N ASN A 73 -7.83 -4.91 -2.46
CA ASN A 73 -8.43 -5.59 -3.60
C ASN A 73 -8.30 -4.85 -4.95
N LEU A 74 -7.27 -4.01 -5.11
CA LEU A 74 -6.98 -3.26 -6.34
C LEU A 74 -6.17 -4.08 -7.34
N ASN A 75 -6.70 -5.25 -7.71
CA ASN A 75 -6.00 -6.26 -8.51
C ASN A 75 -5.56 -5.76 -9.89
N TYR A 76 -6.34 -4.91 -10.54
CA TYR A 76 -5.97 -4.34 -11.84
C TYR A 76 -4.74 -3.44 -11.75
N THR A 77 -4.76 -2.48 -10.83
CA THR A 77 -3.64 -1.56 -10.59
C THR A 77 -2.39 -2.34 -10.22
N ARG A 78 -2.53 -3.36 -9.37
CA ARG A 78 -1.44 -4.25 -8.99
C ARG A 78 -0.84 -4.98 -10.19
N ASN A 79 -1.67 -5.56 -11.06
CA ASN A 79 -1.20 -6.31 -12.22
C ASN A 79 -0.52 -5.40 -13.25
N TYR A 80 -1.07 -4.20 -13.46
CA TYR A 80 -0.47 -3.22 -14.37
C TYR A 80 0.88 -2.72 -13.85
N LEU A 81 0.94 -2.34 -12.57
CA LEU A 81 2.16 -1.91 -11.91
C LEU A 81 3.25 -3.01 -11.93
N LYS A 82 2.85 -4.28 -11.75
CA LYS A 82 3.77 -5.42 -11.88
C LYS A 82 4.42 -5.48 -13.27
N LYS A 83 3.63 -5.27 -14.33
CA LYS A 83 4.14 -5.25 -15.71
C LYS A 83 5.06 -4.04 -15.96
N GLU A 84 4.68 -2.87 -15.46
CA GLU A 84 5.41 -1.61 -15.69
C GLU A 84 6.73 -1.53 -14.90
N SER A 85 6.76 -2.06 -13.68
CA SER A 85 7.94 -1.99 -12.81
C SER A 85 9.14 -2.80 -13.33
N GLY A 86 8.90 -3.82 -14.16
CA GLY A 86 9.95 -4.74 -14.60
C GLY A 86 10.57 -5.59 -13.48
N GLU A 87 10.03 -5.54 -12.25
CA GLU A 87 10.48 -6.35 -11.11
C GLU A 87 10.15 -7.84 -11.39
N LYS A 88 11.20 -8.66 -11.54
CA LYS A 88 11.11 -10.09 -11.82
C LYS A 88 11.23 -10.96 -10.56
N GLY A 89 11.36 -10.34 -9.38
CA GLY A 89 11.47 -11.03 -8.10
C GLY A 89 10.17 -11.71 -7.68
N GLN A 90 10.30 -12.82 -6.96
CA GLN A 90 9.16 -13.39 -6.26
C GLN A 90 8.70 -12.41 -5.15
N PRO A 91 7.40 -12.09 -5.05
CA PRO A 91 6.90 -11.18 -4.03
C PRO A 91 7.13 -11.74 -2.64
N LEU A 92 7.49 -10.88 -1.71
CA LEU A 92 7.72 -11.28 -0.33
C LEU A 92 6.40 -11.59 0.37
N LYS A 93 6.44 -12.55 1.30
CA LYS A 93 5.29 -12.81 2.18
C LYS A 93 5.10 -11.62 3.12
N ARG A 94 3.86 -11.38 3.52
CA ARG A 94 3.51 -10.27 4.44
C ARG A 94 4.32 -10.31 5.74
N GLU A 95 4.61 -11.51 6.27
CA GLU A 95 5.44 -11.67 7.48
C GLU A 95 6.91 -11.29 7.24
N GLN A 96 7.44 -11.58 6.05
CA GLN A 96 8.80 -11.21 5.67
C GLN A 96 8.90 -9.70 5.50
N LEU A 97 7.94 -9.10 4.79
CA LEU A 97 7.88 -7.67 4.55
C LEU A 97 7.70 -6.88 5.87
N ALA A 98 6.87 -7.38 6.79
CA ALA A 98 6.70 -6.78 8.10
C ALA A 98 8.00 -6.79 8.93
N LYS A 99 8.82 -7.85 8.84
CA LYS A 99 10.13 -7.89 9.50
C LYS A 99 11.06 -6.78 8.96
N HIS A 100 11.08 -6.57 7.64
CA HIS A 100 11.90 -5.51 7.01
C HIS A 100 11.54 -4.10 7.50
N VAL A 101 10.29 -3.86 7.90
CA VAL A 101 9.84 -2.57 8.47
C VAL A 101 9.73 -2.56 10.01
N GLY A 102 10.15 -3.65 10.66
CA GLY A 102 10.11 -3.80 12.12
C GLY A 102 8.68 -3.78 12.70
N LEU A 103 7.73 -4.39 12.01
CA LEU A 103 6.34 -4.58 12.44
C LEU A 103 6.12 -6.03 12.90
N ASP A 104 5.28 -6.19 13.93
CA ASP A 104 4.86 -7.50 14.45
C ASP A 104 3.51 -7.88 13.82
N THR A 105 3.51 -8.86 12.90
CA THR A 105 2.30 -9.29 12.19
C THR A 105 1.26 -9.92 13.10
N ALA A 106 1.64 -10.47 14.26
CA ALA A 106 0.71 -11.07 15.21
C ALA A 106 -0.26 -10.05 15.83
N ARG A 107 0.09 -8.76 15.77
CA ARG A 107 -0.69 -7.66 16.34
C ARG A 107 -1.46 -6.87 15.29
N LEU A 108 -1.29 -7.19 14.01
CA LEU A 108 -1.84 -6.43 12.90
C LEU A 108 -3.04 -7.16 12.29
N PRO A 109 -4.19 -6.48 12.08
CA PRO A 109 -5.28 -7.08 11.33
C PRO A 109 -4.83 -7.36 9.89
N ASN A 110 -5.23 -8.52 9.35
CA ASN A 110 -4.89 -8.93 7.98
C ASN A 110 -5.50 -7.98 6.92
N GLU A 111 -6.51 -7.21 7.30
CA GLU A 111 -7.24 -6.27 6.43
C GLU A 111 -6.60 -4.88 6.38
N GLU A 112 -5.61 -4.58 7.23
CA GLU A 112 -4.90 -3.31 7.20
C GLU A 112 -3.60 -3.45 6.39
N PRO A 113 -3.34 -2.61 5.39
CA PRO A 113 -2.05 -2.59 4.68
C PRO A 113 -0.88 -2.31 5.63
N LEU A 114 0.26 -2.98 5.42
CA LEU A 114 1.47 -2.75 6.23
C LEU A 114 1.95 -1.30 6.17
N LEU A 115 1.73 -0.63 5.04
CA LEU A 115 2.06 0.77 4.85
C LEU A 115 1.28 1.69 5.80
N VAL A 116 0.01 1.38 6.09
CA VAL A 116 -0.81 2.14 7.05
C VAL A 116 -0.31 1.89 8.48
N ALA A 117 -0.01 0.63 8.82
CA ALA A 117 0.56 0.27 10.11
C ALA A 117 1.91 0.96 10.37
N LEU A 118 2.75 1.07 9.34
CA LEU A 118 4.03 1.78 9.40
C LEU A 118 3.83 3.28 9.66
N LEU A 119 2.91 3.93 8.93
CA LEU A 119 2.59 5.34 9.13
C LEU A 119 2.05 5.60 10.54
N ASN A 120 1.19 4.72 11.06
CA ASN A 120 0.67 4.81 12.42
C ASN A 120 1.80 4.70 13.46
N LYS A 121 2.72 3.73 13.29
CA LYS A 121 3.90 3.58 14.15
C LYS A 121 4.76 4.85 14.15
N MET A 122 5.02 5.43 12.98
CA MET A 122 5.81 6.66 12.85
C MET A 122 5.12 7.86 13.53
N ARG A 123 3.79 7.99 13.37
CA ARG A 123 3.02 9.06 14.01
C ARG A 123 3.11 8.99 15.53
N HIS A 124 2.97 7.81 16.13
CA HIS A 124 3.08 7.62 17.59
C HIS A 124 4.51 7.78 18.11
N GLN A 125 5.53 7.47 17.31
CA GLN A 125 6.93 7.73 17.66
C GLN A 125 7.28 9.24 17.61
N SER A 126 6.46 10.05 16.92
CA SER A 126 6.65 11.50 16.80
C SER A 126 6.03 12.28 17.97
N GLU A 127 5.18 11.66 18.80
CA GLU A 127 4.46 12.31 19.90
C GLU A 127 5.17 12.42 21.28
N PRO A 128 6.40 11.91 21.58
CA PRO A 128 6.89 11.92 22.96
C PRO A 128 7.66 13.18 23.41
N LEU A 129 7.51 14.36 22.77
CA LEU A 129 8.23 15.59 23.20
C LEU A 129 7.37 16.84 23.46
N ALA A 130 6.06 16.82 23.20
CA ALA A 130 5.22 18.01 23.41
C ALA A 130 4.60 18.12 24.82
N ALA A 131 4.71 17.09 25.66
CA ALA A 131 4.08 17.02 26.99
C ALA A 131 5.03 17.27 28.18
N ALA A 132 6.23 17.80 27.95
CA ALA A 132 7.19 18.18 29.00
C ALA A 132 7.40 19.71 29.06
N GLY A 133 6.31 20.46 28.88
CA GLY A 133 6.32 21.91 28.80
C GLY A 133 5.17 22.56 29.56
N ASP A 134 4.91 22.16 30.80
CA ASP A 134 4.19 22.99 31.76
C ASP A 134 4.55 22.59 33.20
N GLY A 135 4.92 23.57 34.01
CA GLY A 135 5.46 23.34 35.35
C GLY A 135 6.52 24.34 35.81
N GLY A 136 6.53 25.56 35.26
CA GLY A 136 7.17 26.69 35.92
C GLY A 136 6.19 27.37 36.87
N ARG A 137 6.41 27.27 38.19
CA ARG A 137 6.31 28.41 39.14
C ARG A 137 6.62 28.01 40.59
N ASP A 138 7.48 28.85 41.16
CA ASP A 138 7.64 29.18 42.58
C ASP A 138 8.32 28.19 43.53
N SER A 139 9.64 28.34 43.65
CA SER A 139 10.34 28.14 44.92
C SER A 139 11.32 29.29 45.11
N VAL A 140 10.87 30.27 45.90
CA VAL A 140 11.61 31.42 46.41
C VAL A 140 12.88 30.93 47.14
N PRO A 141 14.07 31.52 46.95
CA PRO A 141 15.21 31.22 47.79
C PRO A 141 15.03 31.88 49.16
N ASP A 142 15.07 31.06 50.20
CA ASP A 142 14.99 31.44 51.61
C ASP A 142 16.23 32.27 52.01
N VAL A 143 16.01 33.44 52.63
CA VAL A 143 17.07 34.34 53.10
C VAL A 143 17.34 34.03 54.57
N PRO A 144 18.57 33.68 54.98
CA PRO A 144 18.85 33.44 56.39
C PRO A 144 18.89 34.77 57.16
N THR A 145 18.02 34.87 58.17
CA THR A 145 18.03 35.95 59.17
C THR A 145 19.12 35.67 60.21
N GLU A 146 19.78 36.75 60.63
CA GLU A 146 20.95 36.85 61.51
C GLU A 146 20.91 36.05 62.82
N ALA A 147 22.11 35.75 63.34
CA ALA A 147 22.45 35.73 64.76
C ALA A 147 23.83 36.36 64.97
#